data_AF-A0A9P8FCZ8-F1
#
_entry.id   AF-A0A9P8FCZ8-F1
#
_cell.length_a   1.000
_cell.length_b   1.000
_cell.length_c   1.000
_cell.angle_alpha   90.00
_cell.angle_beta   90.00
_cell.angle_gamma   90.00
#
_symmetry.space_group_name_H-M   'P 1'
#
loop_
_entity.id
_entity.type
_entity.pdbx_description
1 polymer ?
#
loop_
_entity_poly.entity_id
_entity_poly.type
_entity_poly.pdbx_seq_one_letter_code
_entity_poly.pdbx_strand_id
1 'polypeptide(L)'
;MSSSSQVAESWISAFCSLVGHEYFAEVSEDFVEDDFNLTGLQSQVPMYKEALEMILDVEPEDDYSDDEDEDEDEDLDDDDEDMRDAAAYRRQERRHMRMASDLSVMESSAEMLYGLIHQRYITSRQGIQQMAEKYEAGHFGACPRVYCGQAKV
;
A
#
# COMPACT_ATOMS: atom_id res chain seq x y z
N MET A 1 27.51 -19.40 -11.43
CA MET A 1 26.14 -19.10 -10.96
C MET A 1 26.20 -17.70 -10.42
N SER A 2 25.86 -16.69 -11.23
CA SER A 2 25.87 -15.30 -10.78
C SER A 2 24.71 -15.12 -9.81
N SER A 3 25.03 -14.89 -8.55
CA SER A 3 24.11 -14.33 -7.59
C SER A 3 23.87 -12.89 -8.01
N SER A 4 22.88 -12.65 -8.87
CA SER A 4 22.33 -11.30 -9.01
C SER A 4 21.80 -10.93 -7.64
N SER A 5 22.32 -9.86 -7.05
CA SER A 5 21.73 -9.21 -5.89
C SER A 5 20.23 -9.12 -6.15
N GLN A 6 19.42 -9.78 -5.34
CA GLN A 6 17.98 -9.59 -5.38
C GLN A 6 17.75 -8.15 -4.93
N VAL A 7 17.61 -7.25 -5.90
CA VAL A 7 17.02 -5.93 -5.65
C VAL A 7 15.66 -6.24 -5.06
N ALA A 8 15.37 -5.69 -3.88
CA ALA A 8 14.04 -5.84 -3.29
C ALA A 8 13.01 -5.39 -4.34
N GLU A 9 11.97 -6.20 -4.53
CA GLU A 9 10.86 -5.85 -5.40
C GLU A 9 10.16 -4.63 -4.77
N SER A 10 9.92 -3.57 -5.55
CA SER A 10 9.23 -2.39 -5.03
C SER A 10 7.76 -2.70 -4.74
N TRP A 11 7.12 -1.92 -3.87
CA TRP A 11 5.71 -2.05 -3.54
C TRP A 11 4.83 -2.08 -4.80
N ILE A 12 5.11 -1.20 -5.76
CA ILE A 12 4.37 -1.11 -7.04
C ILE A 12 4.48 -2.41 -7.84
N SER A 13 5.68 -2.98 -7.94
CA SER A 13 5.91 -4.23 -8.68
C SER A 13 5.26 -5.41 -7.95
N ALA A 14 5.40 -5.48 -6.63
CA ALA A 14 4.75 -6.50 -5.80
C ALA A 14 3.22 -6.43 -5.92
N PHE A 15 2.63 -5.24 -5.86
CA PHE A 15 1.18 -5.03 -5.99
C PHE A 15 0.67 -5.45 -7.39
N CYS A 16 1.37 -5.06 -8.46
CA CYS A 16 0.99 -5.43 -9.83
C CYS A 16 1.14 -6.94 -10.12
N SER A 17 1.99 -7.63 -9.35
CA SER A 17 2.22 -9.08 -9.46
C SER A 17 1.18 -9.94 -8.73
N LEU A 18 0.27 -9.34 -7.93
CA LEU A 18 -0.78 -10.07 -7.24
C LEU A 18 -1.79 -10.70 -8.22
N VAL A 19 -2.35 -11.86 -7.83
CA VAL A 19 -3.41 -12.54 -8.61
C VAL A 19 -4.65 -11.64 -8.63
N GLY A 20 -5.19 -11.37 -9.83
CA GLY A 20 -6.28 -10.43 -10.03
C GLY A 20 -5.84 -9.01 -10.38
N HIS A 21 -4.54 -8.69 -10.30
CA HIS A 21 -3.99 -7.36 -10.61
C HIS A 21 -3.32 -7.31 -12.00
N GLU A 22 -3.58 -8.30 -12.86
CA GLU A 22 -2.94 -8.45 -14.17
C GLU A 22 -3.20 -7.25 -15.11
N TYR A 23 -4.24 -6.46 -14.81
CA TYR A 23 -4.66 -5.30 -15.62
C TYR A 23 -3.97 -3.99 -15.22
N PHE A 24 -3.38 -3.91 -14.03
CA PHE A 24 -2.66 -2.71 -13.60
C PHE A 24 -1.38 -2.53 -14.43
N ALA A 25 -1.02 -1.29 -14.73
CA ALA A 25 0.27 -0.94 -15.29
C ALA A 25 1.15 -0.48 -14.13
N GLU A 26 2.44 -0.79 -14.17
CA GLU A 26 3.39 -0.31 -13.17
C GLU A 26 3.60 1.19 -13.42
N VAL A 27 3.08 2.01 -12.51
CA VAL A 27 3.25 3.46 -12.57
C VAL A 27 4.70 3.78 -12.19
N SER A 28 5.38 4.60 -12.99
CA SER A 28 6.73 5.04 -12.68
C SER A 28 6.76 5.89 -11.41
N GLU A 29 7.73 5.67 -10.53
CA GLU A 29 7.95 6.48 -9.32
C GLU A 29 8.05 7.98 -9.64
N ASP A 30 8.76 8.37 -10.71
CA ASP A 30 8.81 9.77 -11.20
C ASP A 30 7.42 10.43 -11.38
N PHE A 31 6.40 9.65 -11.75
CA PHE A 31 5.04 10.16 -11.91
C PHE A 31 4.32 10.32 -10.56
N VAL A 32 4.61 9.40 -9.63
CA VAL A 32 4.06 9.39 -8.27
C VAL A 32 4.70 10.49 -7.41
N GLU A 33 6.00 10.74 -7.56
CA GLU A 33 6.73 11.77 -6.83
C GLU A 33 6.35 13.21 -7.24
N ASP A 34 5.76 13.41 -8.42
CA ASP A 34 5.30 14.72 -8.89
C ASP A 34 3.91 15.04 -8.35
N ASP A 35 3.88 15.84 -7.28
CA ASP A 35 2.68 16.34 -6.59
C ASP A 35 1.60 16.91 -7.53
N PHE A 36 2.00 17.49 -8.67
CA PHE A 36 1.04 18.02 -9.64
C PHE A 36 0.10 16.91 -10.15
N ASN A 37 0.64 15.72 -10.39
CA ASN A 37 -0.12 14.56 -10.85
C ASN A 37 -1.07 14.01 -9.76
N LEU A 38 -0.77 14.29 -8.48
CA LEU A 38 -1.52 13.81 -7.32
C LEU A 38 -2.55 14.82 -6.79
N THR A 39 -2.64 16.01 -7.40
CA THR A 39 -3.54 17.09 -6.98
C THR A 39 -4.96 16.60 -6.66
N GLY A 40 -5.44 16.90 -5.44
CA GLY A 40 -6.80 16.59 -4.98
C GLY A 40 -7.05 15.14 -4.55
N LEU A 41 -6.04 14.27 -4.53
CA LEU A 41 -6.18 12.90 -4.00
C LEU A 41 -6.15 12.85 -2.47
N GLN A 42 -5.43 13.78 -1.82
CA GLN A 42 -5.31 13.85 -0.36
C GLN A 42 -6.66 13.95 0.37
N SER A 43 -7.68 14.58 -0.23
CA SER A 43 -9.02 14.68 0.38
C SER A 43 -9.90 13.44 0.15
N GLN A 44 -9.43 12.46 -0.61
CA GLN A 44 -10.17 11.25 -0.98
C GLN A 44 -9.66 10.00 -0.27
N VAL A 45 -8.40 10.00 0.17
CA VAL A 45 -7.74 8.83 0.76
C VAL A 45 -7.40 9.09 2.23
N PRO A 46 -7.85 8.23 3.17
CA PRO A 46 -7.40 8.28 4.57
C PRO A 46 -5.91 8.02 4.69
N MET A 47 -5.21 8.67 5.63
CA MET A 47 -3.76 8.45 5.83
C MET A 47 -2.96 8.57 4.53
N TYR A 48 -3.28 9.60 3.74
CA TYR A 48 -2.71 9.80 2.41
C TYR A 48 -1.17 9.84 2.43
N LYS A 49 -0.57 10.44 3.46
CA LYS A 49 0.88 10.62 3.54
C LYS A 49 1.56 9.25 3.75
N GLU A 50 1.04 8.50 4.72
CA GLU A 50 1.53 7.18 5.11
C GLU A 50 1.31 6.16 3.98
N ALA A 51 0.18 6.25 3.28
CA ALA A 51 -0.11 5.45 2.09
C ALA A 51 0.85 5.77 0.93
N LEU A 52 1.17 7.05 0.72
CA LEU A 52 2.11 7.46 -0.33
C LEU A 52 3.55 7.02 -0.01
N GLU A 53 3.97 7.14 1.24
CA GLU A 53 5.26 6.64 1.73
C GLU A 53 5.37 5.12 1.54
N MET A 54 4.31 4.37 1.85
CA MET A 54 4.25 2.92 1.59
C MET A 54 4.39 2.58 0.10
N ILE A 55 3.70 3.30 -0.80
CA ILE A 55 3.77 3.07 -2.25
C ILE A 55 5.19 3.33 -2.80
N LEU A 56 5.89 4.31 -2.23
CA LEU A 56 7.24 4.73 -2.64
C LEU A 56 8.36 3.98 -1.89
N ASP A 57 8.03 2.95 -1.11
CA ASP A 57 8.98 2.21 -0.25
C ASP A 57 9.85 3.14 0.62
N VAL A 58 9.28 4.26 1.08
CA VAL A 58 9.96 5.18 1.99
C VAL A 58 9.98 4.52 3.37
N GLU A 59 11.19 4.28 3.91
CA GLU A 59 11.32 3.77 5.27
C GLU A 59 10.63 4.72 6.25
N PRO A 60 9.72 4.22 7.11
CA PRO A 60 9.12 5.07 8.12
C PRO A 60 10.23 5.62 9.00
N GLU A 61 10.20 6.91 9.30
CA GLU A 61 11.03 7.46 10.37
C GLU A 61 10.62 6.73 11.66
N ASP A 62 11.58 6.21 12.45
CA ASP A 62 11.37 5.49 13.72
C ASP A 62 10.78 6.41 14.82
N ASP A 63 9.79 7.25 14.50
CA ASP A 63 9.12 8.20 15.39
C ASP A 63 7.87 7.61 16.05
N TYR A 64 7.84 6.28 16.22
CA TYR A 64 7.06 5.67 17.29
C TYR A 64 7.73 6.00 18.63
N SER A 65 7.83 7.29 18.94
CA SER A 65 8.11 7.76 20.29
C SER A 65 6.99 7.24 21.18
N ASP A 66 7.42 6.46 22.16
CA ASP A 66 6.68 5.65 23.15
C ASP A 66 5.82 6.49 24.11
N ASP A 67 5.39 7.70 23.71
CA ASP A 67 4.96 8.77 24.61
C ASP A 67 3.45 8.80 24.93
N GLU A 68 2.59 8.00 24.27
CA GLU A 68 1.13 8.01 24.55
C GLU A 68 0.65 6.86 25.46
N ASP A 69 1.51 5.91 25.84
CA ASP A 69 1.16 4.86 26.79
C ASP A 69 1.58 5.22 28.24
N GLU A 70 2.12 6.42 28.53
CA GLU A 70 2.50 6.80 29.91
C GLU A 70 1.30 7.23 30.80
N ASP A 71 0.12 7.50 30.24
CA ASP A 71 -0.99 8.16 30.96
C ASP A 71 -1.94 7.24 31.78
N GLU A 72 -1.71 5.92 31.87
CA GLU A 72 -2.64 5.00 32.58
C GLU A 72 -2.12 4.39 33.90
N ASP A 73 -0.88 4.64 34.32
CA ASP A 73 -0.25 3.93 35.46
C ASP A 73 -0.13 4.72 36.78
N GLU A 74 -0.83 5.84 36.96
CA GLU A 74 -0.75 6.58 38.23
C GLU A 74 -1.60 5.98 39.39
N ASP A 75 -2.46 4.97 39.15
CA ASP A 75 -3.48 4.54 40.13
C ASP A 75 -3.45 3.04 40.56
N LEU A 76 -2.36 2.28 40.36
CA LEU A 76 -2.27 0.88 40.82
C LEU A 76 -1.34 0.69 42.03
N ASP A 77 -1.85 1.04 43.21
CA ASP A 77 -1.35 0.51 44.48
C ASP A 77 -1.76 -0.97 44.62
N ASP A 78 -1.00 -1.91 44.04
CA ASP A 78 -1.15 -3.33 44.34
C ASP A 78 0.23 -4.01 44.45
N ASP A 79 0.52 -4.55 45.64
CA ASP A 79 1.80 -5.14 46.06
C ASP A 79 2.08 -6.54 45.45
N ASP A 80 1.26 -7.01 44.49
CA ASP A 80 1.37 -8.37 43.94
C ASP A 80 2.05 -8.42 42.56
N GLU A 81 3.25 -9.01 42.50
CA GLU A 81 4.10 -9.09 41.29
C GLU A 81 3.43 -9.86 40.14
N ASP A 82 2.64 -10.90 40.43
CA ASP A 82 1.97 -11.73 39.41
C ASP A 82 0.87 -10.95 38.68
N MET A 83 0.23 -9.99 39.37
CA MET A 83 -0.78 -9.11 38.77
C MET A 83 -0.15 -8.07 37.83
N ARG A 84 1.07 -7.60 38.13
CA ARG A 84 1.82 -6.64 37.31
C ARG A 84 2.26 -7.26 35.98
N ASP A 85 2.78 -8.48 35.99
CA ASP A 85 3.19 -9.20 34.77
C ASP A 85 1.99 -9.47 33.85
N ALA A 86 0.85 -9.86 34.43
CA ALA A 86 -0.39 -10.06 33.68
C ALA A 86 -0.98 -8.76 33.10
N ALA A 87 -0.77 -7.61 33.77
CA ALA A 87 -1.16 -6.29 33.27
C ALA A 87 -0.23 -5.81 32.14
N ALA A 88 1.09 -5.97 32.32
CA ALA A 88 2.09 -5.65 31.30
C ALA A 88 1.88 -6.46 30.01
N TYR A 89 1.61 -7.76 30.12
CA TYR A 89 1.30 -8.60 28.96
C TYR A 89 0.04 -8.14 28.22
N ARG A 90 -1.04 -7.80 28.95
CA ARG A 90 -2.28 -7.28 28.35
C ARG A 90 -2.08 -5.91 27.68
N ARG A 91 -1.25 -5.04 28.23
CA ARG A 91 -0.86 -3.76 27.61
C ARG A 91 -0.11 -4.01 26.29
N GLN A 92 0.89 -4.90 26.31
CA GLN A 92 1.64 -5.25 25.11
C GLN A 92 0.75 -5.85 24.02
N GLU A 93 -0.20 -6.73 24.39
CA GLU A 93 -1.18 -7.30 23.45
C GLU A 93 -2.08 -6.23 22.82
N ARG A 94 -2.60 -5.29 23.62
CA ARG A 94 -3.38 -4.14 23.11
C ARG A 94 -2.56 -3.27 22.16
N ARG A 95 -1.30 -2.98 22.50
CA ARG A 95 -0.38 -2.19 21.66
C ARG A 95 -0.14 -2.88 20.32
N HIS A 96 0.19 -4.17 20.34
CA HIS A 96 0.35 -4.96 19.12
C HIS A 96 -0.92 -4.96 18.27
N MET A 97 -2.10 -5.06 18.89
CA MET A 97 -3.37 -5.07 18.16
C MET A 97 -3.70 -3.72 17.53
N ARG A 98 -3.37 -2.60 18.20
CA ARG A 98 -3.49 -1.24 17.63
C ARG A 98 -2.56 -1.06 16.43
N MET A 99 -1.29 -1.42 16.57
CA MET A 99 -0.32 -1.35 15.47
C MET A 99 -0.74 -2.20 14.26
N ALA A 100 -1.28 -3.39 14.51
CA ALA A 100 -1.80 -4.25 13.45
C ALA A 100 -3.03 -3.63 12.75
N SER A 101 -3.91 -2.96 13.49
CA SER A 101 -5.04 -2.26 12.87
C SER A 101 -4.59 -1.07 12.04
N ASP A 102 -3.62 -0.29 12.51
CA ASP A 102 -3.12 0.88 11.78
C ASP A 102 -2.43 0.46 10.48
N LEU A 103 -1.61 -0.59 10.54
CA LEU A 103 -0.98 -1.19 9.36
C LEU A 103 -2.04 -1.65 8.34
N SER A 104 -3.11 -2.30 8.80
CA SER A 104 -4.19 -2.76 7.91
C SER A 104 -4.92 -1.60 7.23
N VAL A 105 -5.15 -0.49 7.95
CA VAL A 105 -5.77 0.71 7.34
C VAL A 105 -4.79 1.35 6.36
N MET A 106 -3.48 1.38 6.66
CA MET A 106 -2.46 1.92 5.76
C MET A 106 -2.39 1.14 4.45
N GLU A 107 -2.36 -0.19 4.52
CA GLU A 107 -2.39 -1.06 3.33
C GLU A 107 -3.62 -0.78 2.47
N SER A 108 -4.82 -0.75 3.08
CA SER A 108 -6.05 -0.46 2.35
C SER A 108 -6.04 0.93 1.71
N SER A 109 -5.47 1.93 2.38
CA SER A 109 -5.31 3.28 1.86
C SER A 109 -4.32 3.34 0.70
N ALA A 110 -3.21 2.59 0.78
CA ALA A 110 -2.20 2.50 -0.27
C ALA A 110 -2.78 1.86 -1.55
N GLU A 111 -3.52 0.76 -1.44
CA GLU A 111 -4.20 0.13 -2.58
C GLU A 111 -5.18 1.11 -3.26
N MET A 112 -5.99 1.82 -2.45
CA MET A 112 -6.95 2.81 -2.95
C MET A 112 -6.24 3.98 -3.63
N LEU A 113 -5.19 4.53 -3.00
CA LEU A 113 -4.40 5.62 -3.56
C LEU A 113 -3.75 5.22 -4.86
N TYR A 114 -3.10 4.05 -4.92
CA TYR A 114 -2.46 3.54 -6.12
C TYR A 114 -3.48 3.36 -7.26
N GLY A 115 -4.68 2.85 -6.97
CA GLY A 115 -5.77 2.81 -7.97
C GLY A 115 -6.16 4.19 -8.52
N LEU A 116 -6.24 5.20 -7.65
CA LEU A 116 -6.57 6.59 -8.04
C LEU A 116 -5.44 7.28 -8.83
N ILE A 117 -4.18 6.91 -8.56
CA ILE A 117 -3.00 7.34 -9.33
C ILE A 117 -3.01 6.64 -10.69
N HIS A 118 -3.22 5.33 -10.70
CA HIS A 118 -3.23 4.50 -11.90
C HIS A 118 -4.25 5.00 -12.94
N GLN A 119 -5.48 5.32 -12.54
CA GLN A 119 -6.49 5.87 -13.47
C GLN A 119 -6.04 7.18 -14.14
N ARG A 120 -5.22 8.00 -13.47
CA ARG A 120 -4.65 9.21 -14.06
C ARG A 120 -3.49 8.84 -14.96
N TYR A 121 -2.60 7.98 -14.48
CA TYR A 121 -1.42 7.52 -15.20
C TYR A 121 -1.75 6.90 -16.56
N ILE A 122 -2.76 6.02 -16.66
CA ILE A 122 -3.13 5.36 -17.92
C ILE A 122 -3.71 6.30 -18.98
N THR A 123 -3.96 7.57 -18.63
CA THR A 123 -4.33 8.63 -19.59
C THR A 123 -3.13 9.48 -20.02
N SER A 124 -1.98 9.33 -19.37
CA SER A 124 -0.70 9.94 -19.78
C SER A 124 -0.11 9.23 -21.00
N ARG A 125 0.85 9.87 -21.67
CA ARG A 125 1.54 9.25 -22.82
C ARG A 125 2.22 7.93 -22.45
N GLN A 126 2.91 7.86 -21.32
CA GLN A 126 3.62 6.67 -20.89
C GLN A 126 2.64 5.56 -20.49
N GLY A 127 1.62 5.90 -19.69
CA GLY A 127 0.60 4.93 -19.28
C GLY A 127 -0.21 4.38 -20.46
N ILE A 128 -0.60 5.21 -21.44
CA ILE A 128 -1.27 4.72 -22.66
C ILE A 128 -0.38 3.73 -23.40
N GLN A 129 0.93 3.99 -23.50
CA GLN A 129 1.85 3.08 -24.16
C GLN A 129 1.94 1.73 -23.43
N GLN A 130 2.10 1.74 -22.10
CA GLN A 130 2.12 0.50 -21.31
C GLN A 130 0.79 -0.29 -21.43
N MET A 131 -0.34 0.39 -21.39
CA MET A 131 -1.65 -0.25 -21.53
C MET A 131 -1.86 -0.81 -22.94
N ALA A 132 -1.34 -0.15 -23.98
CA ALA A 132 -1.36 -0.66 -25.34
C ALA A 132 -0.54 -1.95 -25.48
N GLU A 133 0.64 -2.02 -24.86
CA GLU A 133 1.47 -3.24 -24.83
C GLU A 133 0.74 -4.40 -24.14
N LYS A 134 0.07 -4.13 -23.00
CA LYS A 134 -0.79 -5.12 -22.33
C LYS A 134 -1.98 -5.57 -23.19
N TYR A 135 -2.62 -4.64 -23.90
CA TYR A 135 -3.70 -4.93 -24.83
C TYR A 135 -3.21 -5.81 -25.98
N GLU A 136 -2.05 -5.50 -26.57
CA GLU A 136 -1.45 -6.31 -27.62
C GLU A 136 -1.05 -7.70 -27.13
N ALA A 137 -0.60 -7.84 -25.89
CA ALA A 137 -0.35 -9.13 -25.24
C ALA A 137 -1.65 -9.91 -24.91
N GLY A 138 -2.81 -9.26 -24.97
CA GLY A 138 -4.12 -9.88 -24.67
C GLY A 138 -4.38 -10.05 -23.18
N HIS A 139 -3.72 -9.26 -22.33
CA HIS A 139 -3.85 -9.37 -20.87
C HIS A 139 -5.28 -9.14 -20.38
N PHE A 140 -6.04 -8.24 -21.02
CA PHE A 140 -7.43 -7.93 -20.63
C PHE A 140 -8.45 -8.95 -21.19
N GLY A 141 -7.99 -9.94 -21.94
CA GLY A 141 -8.83 -10.97 -22.54
C GLY A 141 -9.42 -10.61 -23.90
N ALA A 142 -10.59 -11.16 -24.21
CA ALA A 142 -11.25 -10.99 -25.49
C ALA A 142 -12.77 -10.84 -25.35
N CYS A 143 -13.38 -10.18 -26.32
CA CYS A 143 -14.80 -9.92 -26.35
C CYS A 143 -15.61 -11.23 -26.36
N PRO A 144 -16.54 -11.43 -25.41
CA PRO A 144 -17.33 -12.67 -25.34
C PRO A 144 -18.40 -12.78 -26.43
N ARG A 145 -18.63 -11.72 -27.22
CA ARG A 145 -19.63 -11.72 -28.28
C ARG A 145 -19.14 -12.54 -29.46
N VAL A 146 -19.91 -13.57 -29.82
CA VAL A 146 -19.61 -14.50 -30.92
C VAL A 146 -19.24 -13.76 -32.22
N TYR A 147 -19.98 -12.71 -32.57
CA TYR A 147 -19.76 -11.94 -33.81
C TYR A 147 -18.63 -10.90 -33.74
N CYS A 148 -17.94 -10.76 -32.60
CA CYS A 148 -16.75 -9.91 -32.47
C CYS A 148 -15.46 -10.63 -32.88
N GLY A 149 -15.51 -11.92 -33.20
CA GLY A 149 -14.34 -12.66 -33.70
C GLY A 149 -13.18 -12.71 -32.70
N GLN A 150 -13.47 -12.80 -31.40
CA GLN A 150 -12.48 -12.75 -30.31
C GLN A 150 -11.59 -11.50 -30.34
N ALA A 151 -12.15 -10.34 -30.75
CA ALA A 151 -11.46 -9.06 -30.63
C ALA A 151 -10.93 -8.88 -29.19
N LYS A 152 -9.65 -8.48 -29.08
CA LYS A 152 -9.04 -8.12 -27.78
C LYS A 152 -9.85 -6.98 -27.15
N VAL A 153 -9.99 -7.03 -25.83
CA VAL A 153 -10.62 -5.95 -25.04
C VAL A 153 -9.59 -5.24 -24.20
#